data_AF-A0A2A2L453-F1
#
_entry.id   AF-A0A2A2L453-F1
#
_cell.length_a   1.000
_cell.length_b   1.000
_cell.length_c   1.000
_cell.angle_alpha   90.00
_cell.angle_beta   90.00
_cell.angle_gamma   90.00
#
_symmetry.space_group_name_H-M   'P 1'
#
loop_
_entity.id
_entity.type
_entity.pdbx_description
1 polymer ?
#
loop_
_entity_poly.entity_id
_entity_poly.type
_entity_poly.pdbx_seq_one_letter_code
_entity_poly.pdbx_strand_id
1 'polypeptide(L)'
;MKYLLLLCTVVVAVYCVVMPVQRNALDCEMCELLVKSVDGTADRDTKEIEKKFDAECKALFHSIPFGTTECKHYINSKLDPIIKELDSGTAPEDVCKKLGECP
;
A
#
# COMPACT_ATOMS: atom_id res chain seq x y z
N MET A 1 27.83 5.63 30.20
CA MET A 1 28.13 5.26 28.79
C MET A 1 27.67 3.83 28.43
N LYS A 2 27.96 2.80 29.23
CA LYS A 2 27.54 1.40 28.93
C LYS A 2 26.02 1.19 28.80
N TYR A 3 25.21 1.84 29.66
CA TYR A 3 23.74 1.80 29.57
C TYR A 3 23.19 2.52 28.33
N LEU A 4 23.86 3.59 27.88
CA LEU A 4 23.44 4.33 26.69
C LEU A 4 23.63 3.48 25.42
N LEU A 5 24.77 2.77 25.33
CA LEU A 5 25.04 1.83 24.25
C LEU A 5 24.04 0.66 24.24
N LEU A 6 23.73 0.09 25.41
CA LEU A 6 22.74 -0.98 25.53
C LEU A 6 21.35 -0.52 25.10
N LEU A 7 20.89 0.67 25.51
CA LEU A 7 19.61 1.23 25.08
C LEU A 7 19.56 1.43 23.56
N CYS A 8 20.62 1.97 22.95
CA CYS A 8 20.69 2.11 21.49
C CYS A 8 20.60 0.76 20.77
N THR A 9 21.29 -0.27 21.25
CA THR A 9 21.23 -1.61 20.62
C THR A 9 19.84 -2.25 20.69
N VAL A 10 19.15 -2.11 21.83
CA VAL A 10 17.79 -2.63 21.99
C VAL A 10 16.81 -1.88 21.10
N VAL A 11 16.93 -0.55 21.03
CA VAL A 11 16.10 0.29 20.15
C VAL A 11 16.30 -0.11 18.68
N VAL A 12 17.54 -0.21 18.20
CA VAL A 12 17.82 -0.61 16.81
C VAL A 12 17.25 -1.99 16.50
N ALA A 13 17.43 -2.97 17.38
CA ALA A 13 16.88 -4.31 17.19
C ALA A 13 15.34 -4.31 17.11
N VAL A 14 14.67 -3.54 17.97
CA VAL A 14 13.20 -3.40 17.96
C VAL A 14 12.72 -2.73 16.67
N TYR A 15 13.33 -1.62 16.26
CA TYR A 15 12.96 -0.96 15.01
C TYR A 15 13.15 -1.85 13.79
N CYS A 16 14.27 -2.58 13.68
CA CYS A 16 14.53 -3.48 12.55
C CYS A 16 13.50 -4.60 12.39
N VAL A 17 12.94 -5.11 13.48
CA VAL A 17 11.94 -6.20 13.44
C VAL A 17 10.54 -5.68 13.15
N VAL A 18 10.17 -4.50 13.67
CA VAL A 18 8.81 -3.95 13.52
C VAL A 18 8.57 -3.35 12.13
N MET A 19 9.59 -2.73 11.51
CA MET A 19 9.47 -2.06 10.20
C MET A 19 8.98 -2.96 9.05
N PRO A 20 9.54 -4.18 8.80
CA PRO A 20 9.17 -4.97 7.63
C PRO A 20 7.72 -5.48 7.71
N VAL A 21 7.24 -5.82 8.90
CA VAL A 21 5.86 -6.30 9.09
C VAL A 21 4.86 -5.19 8.79
N GLN A 22 5.15 -3.97 9.23
CA GLN A 22 4.25 -2.84 8.98
C GLN A 22 4.20 -2.42 7.52
N ARG A 23 5.31 -2.48 6.78
CA ARG A 23 5.29 -2.19 5.34
C ARG A 23 4.41 -3.16 4.56
N ASN A 24 4.61 -4.47 4.76
CA ASN A 24 3.85 -5.48 4.01
C ASN A 24 2.34 -5.36 4.26
N ALA A 25 1.92 -4.99 5.48
CA ALA A 25 0.51 -4.78 5.78
C ALA A 25 -0.04 -3.53 5.07
N LEU A 26 0.73 -2.44 5.05
CA LEU A 26 0.34 -1.16 4.46
C LEU A 26 0.29 -1.25 2.92
N ASP A 27 1.28 -1.91 2.32
CA ASP A 27 1.36 -2.16 0.87
C ASP A 27 0.18 -3.06 0.42
N CYS A 28 -0.14 -4.09 1.19
CA CYS A 28 -1.30 -4.96 0.93
C CYS A 28 -2.62 -4.19 1.00
N GLU A 29 -2.83 -3.38 2.04
CA GLU A 29 -4.05 -2.59 2.21
C GLU A 29 -4.22 -1.53 1.10
N MET A 30 -3.13 -0.86 0.70
CA MET A 30 -3.13 0.06 -0.43
C MET A 30 -3.44 -0.66 -1.75
N CYS A 31 -2.88 -1.85 -1.96
CA CYS A 31 -3.16 -2.65 -3.14
C CYS A 31 -4.64 -3.02 -3.23
N GLU A 32 -5.20 -3.60 -2.16
CA GLU A 32 -6.59 -4.06 -2.14
C GLU A 32 -7.56 -2.90 -2.38
N LEU A 33 -7.26 -1.75 -1.78
CA LEU A 33 -8.04 -0.53 -1.98
C LEU A 33 -8.01 -0.06 -3.45
N LEU A 34 -6.84 -0.13 -4.09
CA LEU A 34 -6.67 0.27 -5.47
C LEU A 34 -7.36 -0.71 -6.43
N VAL A 35 -7.21 -2.02 -6.20
CA VAL A 35 -7.91 -3.07 -6.96
C VAL A 35 -9.42 -2.84 -6.90
N LYS A 36 -9.97 -2.62 -5.70
CA LYS A 36 -11.39 -2.33 -5.51
C LYS A 36 -11.84 -1.04 -6.21
N SER A 37 -10.96 -0.05 -6.27
CA SER A 37 -11.23 1.20 -6.98
C SER A 37 -11.30 0.97 -8.48
N VAL A 38 -10.39 0.16 -9.05
CA VAL A 38 -10.36 -0.19 -10.48
C VAL A 38 -11.54 -1.08 -10.87
N ASP A 39 -11.78 -2.17 -10.13
CA ASP A 39 -12.84 -3.15 -10.41
C ASP A 39 -14.25 -2.53 -10.28
N GLY A 40 -14.41 -1.58 -9.35
CA GLY A 40 -15.65 -0.86 -9.14
C GLY A 40 -15.94 0.27 -10.14
N THR A 41 -15.02 0.60 -11.06
CA THR A 41 -15.18 1.68 -12.05
C THR A 41 -15.37 1.08 -13.44
N ALA A 42 -16.62 1.13 -13.95
CA ALA A 42 -17.02 0.44 -15.17
C ALA A 42 -16.21 0.83 -16.42
N ASP A 43 -15.89 2.11 -16.59
CA ASP A 43 -15.19 2.63 -17.78
C ASP A 43 -13.66 2.70 -17.60
N ARG A 44 -13.14 2.26 -16.45
CA ARG A 44 -11.74 2.42 -16.04
C ARG A 44 -11.19 3.83 -16.27
N ASP A 45 -12.01 4.85 -16.07
CA ASP A 45 -11.54 6.23 -16.10
C ASP A 45 -10.49 6.41 -14.99
N THR A 46 -9.23 6.54 -15.40
CA THR A 46 -8.11 6.63 -14.49
C THR A 46 -8.23 7.84 -13.57
N LYS A 47 -8.86 8.93 -13.99
CA LYS A 47 -9.10 10.10 -13.13
C LYS A 47 -10.12 9.83 -12.05
N GLU A 48 -11.15 9.05 -12.37
CA GLU A 48 -12.15 8.66 -11.38
C GLU A 48 -11.54 7.68 -10.36
N ILE A 49 -10.79 6.69 -10.84
CA ILE A 49 -10.05 5.74 -10.00
C ILE A 49 -9.06 6.50 -9.09
N GLU A 50 -8.28 7.42 -9.66
CA GLU A 50 -7.35 8.27 -8.93
C GLU A 50 -8.03 9.05 -7.81
N LYS A 51 -9.15 9.70 -8.13
CA LYS A 51 -9.90 10.49 -7.15
C LYS A 51 -10.47 9.62 -6.04
N LYS A 52 -11.05 8.46 -6.37
CA LYS A 52 -11.66 7.54 -5.41
C LYS A 52 -10.61 6.94 -4.48
N PHE A 53 -9.54 6.42 -5.07
CA PHE A 53 -8.42 5.86 -4.32
C PHE A 53 -7.75 6.93 -3.44
N ASP A 54 -7.42 8.10 -3.97
CA ASP A 54 -6.75 9.17 -3.19
C ASP A 54 -7.62 9.63 -2.01
N ALA A 55 -8.94 9.70 -2.17
CA ALA A 55 -9.86 10.04 -1.09
C ALA A 55 -9.90 8.96 0.00
N GLU A 56 -10.11 7.70 -0.37
CA GLU A 56 -10.19 6.58 0.58
C GLU A 56 -8.84 6.32 1.26
N CYS A 57 -7.76 6.34 0.48
CA CYS A 57 -6.39 6.11 0.97
C CYS A 57 -6.00 7.20 1.97
N LYS A 58 -6.25 8.49 1.66
CA LYS A 58 -5.98 9.56 2.63
C LYS A 58 -6.82 9.44 3.88
N ALA A 59 -8.08 9.01 3.77
CA ALA A 59 -8.94 8.83 4.94
C ALA A 59 -8.41 7.72 5.86
N LEU A 60 -7.95 6.60 5.30
CA LEU A 60 -7.40 5.47 6.05
C LEU A 60 -6.03 5.78 6.66
N PHE A 61 -5.14 6.41 5.88
CA PHE A 61 -3.74 6.62 6.28
C PHE A 61 -3.45 8.03 6.81
N HIS A 62 -4.47 8.84 7.15
CA HIS A 62 -4.26 10.21 7.64
C HIS A 62 -3.41 10.28 8.92
N SER A 63 -3.44 9.23 9.75
CA SER A 63 -2.70 9.17 11.01
C SER A 63 -1.25 8.71 10.84
N ILE A 64 -0.88 8.24 9.64
CA ILE A 64 0.45 7.76 9.34
C ILE A 64 1.30 8.92 8.82
N PRO A 65 2.49 9.18 9.40
CA PRO A 65 3.42 10.15 8.86
C PRO A 65 3.71 9.86 7.39
N PHE A 66 3.51 10.86 6.52
CA PHE A 66 3.67 10.75 5.06
C PHE A 66 2.69 9.80 4.34
N GLY A 67 1.72 9.18 5.03
CA GLY A 67 0.78 8.22 4.41
C GLY A 67 -0.04 8.82 3.27
N THR A 68 -0.47 10.08 3.40
CA THR A 68 -1.23 10.78 2.34
C THR A 68 -0.39 11.09 1.09
N THR A 69 0.93 11.27 1.26
CA THR A 69 1.87 11.41 0.14
C THR A 69 2.12 10.06 -0.51
N GLU A 70 2.26 9.01 0.30
CA GLU A 70 2.46 7.64 -0.19
C GLU A 70 1.27 7.17 -1.02
N CYS A 71 0.03 7.52 -0.64
CA CYS A 71 -1.15 7.26 -1.47
C CYS A 71 -0.97 7.69 -2.92
N LYS A 72 -0.54 8.94 -3.15
CA LYS A 72 -0.33 9.45 -4.51
C LYS A 72 0.79 8.71 -5.24
N HIS A 73 1.87 8.41 -4.53
CA HIS A 73 2.99 7.68 -5.10
C HIS A 73 2.60 6.24 -5.48
N TYR A 74 1.82 5.60 -4.61
CA TYR A 74 1.35 4.24 -4.78
C TYR A 74 0.46 4.11 -6.01
N ILE A 75 -0.59 4.92 -6.13
CA ILE A 75 -1.47 4.83 -7.31
C ILE A 75 -0.73 5.10 -8.62
N ASN A 76 0.14 6.11 -8.65
CA ASN A 76 0.92 6.43 -9.84
C ASN A 76 1.84 5.29 -10.28
N SER A 77 2.26 4.42 -9.36
CA SER A 77 3.16 3.30 -9.65
C SER A 77 2.45 1.95 -9.81
N LYS A 78 1.26 1.78 -9.23
CA LYS A 78 0.56 0.50 -9.11
C LYS A 78 -0.73 0.39 -9.91
N LEU A 79 -1.30 1.52 -10.35
CA LEU A 79 -2.54 1.52 -11.14
C LEU A 79 -2.40 0.68 -12.42
N ASP A 80 -1.38 0.97 -13.23
CA ASP A 80 -1.16 0.26 -14.50
C ASP A 80 -0.91 -1.25 -14.32
N PRO A 81 -0.02 -1.70 -13.40
CA PRO A 81 0.13 -3.12 -13.08
C PRO A 81 -1.17 -3.80 -12.65
N ILE A 82 -1.99 -3.15 -11.81
CA ILE A 82 -3.26 -3.70 -11.33
C ILE A 82 -4.27 -3.84 -12.47
N ILE A 83 -4.42 -2.81 -13.31
CA ILE A 83 -5.28 -2.87 -14.51
C ILE A 83 -4.85 -4.04 -15.40
N LYS A 84 -3.54 -4.19 -15.63
CA LYS A 84 -3.00 -5.27 -16.45
C LYS A 84 -3.30 -6.66 -15.88
N GLU A 85 -3.18 -6.86 -14.58
CA GLU A 85 -3.52 -8.14 -13.95
C GLU A 85 -5.02 -8.44 -14.08
N LEU A 86 -5.89 -7.46 -13.82
CA LEU A 86 -7.33 -7.61 -13.99
C LEU A 86 -7.70 -7.92 -15.46
N ASP A 87 -7.07 -7.24 -16.41
CA ASP A 87 -7.24 -7.50 -17.85
C ASP A 87 -6.73 -8.87 -18.30
N SER A 88 -5.74 -9.41 -17.59
CA SER A 88 -5.24 -10.77 -17.84
C SER A 88 -6.17 -11.86 -17.29
N GLY A 89 -7.26 -11.48 -16.63
CA GLY A 89 -8.23 -12.40 -16.02
C GLY A 89 -7.85 -12.84 -14.60
N THR A 90 -6.91 -12.16 -13.94
CA THR A 90 -6.64 -12.37 -12.52
C THR A 90 -7.86 -11.92 -11.71
N ALA A 91 -8.33 -12.77 -10.81
CA ALA A 91 -9.42 -12.41 -9.90
C ALA A 91 -8.99 -11.24 -9.01
N PRO A 92 -9.85 -10.24 -8.74
CA PRO A 92 -9.50 -9.07 -7.92
C PRO A 92 -8.83 -9.43 -6.58
N GLU A 93 -9.31 -10.47 -5.91
CA GLU A 93 -8.77 -10.98 -4.64
C GLU A 93 -7.34 -11.55 -4.73
N ASP A 94 -6.88 -11.91 -5.93
CA ASP A 94 -5.57 -12.52 -6.18
C ASP A 94 -4.55 -11.55 -6.75
N VAL A 95 -4.97 -10.37 -7.23
CA VAL A 95 -4.08 -9.38 -7.86
C VAL A 95 -2.95 -8.97 -6.92
N CYS A 96 -3.28 -8.63 -5.67
CA CYS A 96 -2.29 -8.13 -4.72
C CYS A 96 -1.28 -9.19 -4.28
N LYS A 97 -1.68 -10.46 -4.24
CA LYS A 97 -0.76 -11.58 -4.01
C LYS A 97 0.15 -11.82 -5.21
N LYS A 98 -0.41 -11.78 -6.43
CA LYS A 98 0.38 -11.92 -7.66
C LYS A 98 1.42 -10.81 -7.82
N LEU A 99 1.08 -9.59 -7.43
CA LEU A 99 1.99 -8.44 -7.46
C LEU A 99 3.01 -8.45 -6.31
N GLY A 100 2.86 -9.35 -5.33
CA GLY A 100 3.74 -9.45 -4.16
C GLY A 100 3.52 -8.34 -3.13
N GLU A 101 2.39 -7.64 -3.20
CA GLU A 101 1.99 -6.61 -2.24
C GLU A 101 1.41 -7.24 -0.97
N CYS A 102 0.77 -8.41 -1.11
CA CYS A 102 0.25 -9.22 -0.01
C CYS A 102 0.96 -10.59 0.07
N PRO A 103 1.10 -11.16 1.29
CA PRO A 103 1.60 -12.52 1.48
C PRO A 103 0.63 -13.62 0.97
#